data_AF-A0A2T2NRV9-F1
#
_entry.id   AF-A0A2T2NRV9-F1
#
_cell.length_a   1.000
_cell.length_b   1.000
_cell.length_c   1.000
_cell.angle_alpha   90.00
_cell.angle_beta   90.00
_cell.angle_gamma   90.00
#
_symmetry.space_group_name_H-M   'P 1'
#
loop_
_entity.id
_entity.type
_entity.pdbx_description
1 polymer ?
#
loop_
_entity_poly.entity_id
_entity_poly.type
_entity_poly.pdbx_seq_one_letter_code
_entity_poly.pdbx_strand_id
1 'polypeptide(L)' 'MAFAWKAAGLTYNRYIAVASRAVRRSLKEDKRLAAERRGESELRFARWEV' A
#
# COMPACT_ATOMS: atom_id res chain seq x y z
N MET A 1 8.01 -23.47 5.15
CA MET A 1 7.68 -22.47 4.10
C MET A 1 7.43 -21.11 4.75
N ALA A 2 8.29 -20.12 4.51
CA ALA A 2 8.00 -18.73 4.86
C ALA A 2 7.38 -18.03 3.64
N PHE A 3 6.34 -17.22 3.84
CA PHE A 3 5.76 -16.42 2.77
C PHE A 3 6.83 -15.51 2.14
N ALA A 4 6.82 -15.38 0.82
CA ALA A 4 7.84 -14.62 0.08
C ALA A 4 7.99 -13.16 0.57
N TRP A 5 6.88 -12.49 0.92
CA TRP A 5 6.93 -11.12 1.46
C TRP A 5 7.62 -11.04 2.82
N LYS A 6 7.43 -12.07 3.66
CA LYS A 6 8.05 -12.16 4.99
C LYS A 6 9.55 -12.42 4.86
N ALA A 7 9.94 -13.28 3.91
CA ALA A 7 11.34 -13.52 3.56
C ALA A 7 12.03 -12.27 2.96
N ALA A 8 11.29 -11.44 2.25
CA ALA A 8 11.76 -10.17 1.69
C ALA A 8 11.86 -9.01 2.71
N GLY A 9 11.62 -9.27 4.01
CA GLY A 9 11.70 -8.25 5.06
C GLY A 9 10.56 -7.23 5.05
N LEU A 10 9.47 -7.49 4.31
CA LEU A 10 8.31 -6.60 4.31
C LEU A 10 7.48 -6.80 5.58
N THR A 11 7.10 -5.68 6.20
CA THR A 11 6.04 -5.71 7.22
C THR A 11 4.70 -6.01 6.58
N TYR A 12 3.78 -6.60 7.36
CA TYR A 12 2.43 -6.92 6.86
C TYR A 12 1.71 -5.67 6.31
N ASN A 13 1.85 -4.52 6.96
CA ASN A 13 1.27 -3.26 6.50
C ASN A 13 1.79 -2.85 5.12
N ARG A 14 3.08 -3.04 4.84
CA ARG A 14 3.65 -2.73 3.53
C ARG A 14 3.21 -3.73 2.46
N TYR A 15 3.12 -5.01 2.81
CA TYR A 15 2.58 -6.04 1.92
C TYR A 15 1.14 -5.74 1.49
N ILE A 16 0.23 -5.51 2.44
CA ILE A 16 -1.18 -5.28 2.13
C ILE A 16 -1.41 -3.94 1.40
N ALA A 17 -0.59 -2.92 1.66
CA ALA A 17 -0.65 -1.64 0.94
C ALA A 17 -0.31 -1.83 -0.55
N VAL A 18 0.73 -2.61 -0.87
CA VAL A 18 1.11 -2.92 -2.27
C VAL A 18 0.03 -3.77 -2.95
N ALA A 19 -0.44 -4.84 -2.29
CA ALA A 19 -1.49 -5.69 -2.82
C ALA A 19 -2.78 -4.89 -3.10
N SER A 20 -3.18 -4.01 -2.19
CA SER A 20 -4.35 -3.15 -2.36
C SER A 20 -4.21 -2.22 -3.55
N ARG A 21 -3.03 -1.65 -3.79
CA ARG A 21 -2.77 -0.80 -4.96
C ARG A 21 -2.90 -1.57 -6.27
N ALA A 22 -2.36 -2.79 -6.33
CA ALA A 22 -2.50 -3.64 -7.51
C ALA A 22 -3.97 -3.94 -7.83
N VAL A 23 -4.77 -4.27 -6.81
CA VAL A 23 -6.21 -4.53 -6.98
C VAL A 23 -6.97 -3.32 -7.51
N ARG A 24 -6.70 -2.12 -7.01
CA ARG A 24 -7.39 -0.88 -7.45
C ARG A 24 -7.16 -0.58 -8.93
N ARG A 25 -5.92 -0.78 -9.41
CA ARG A 25 -5.55 -0.57 -10.82
C ARG A 25 -6.24 -1.54 -11.77
N SER A 26 -6.57 -2.74 -11.28
CA SER A 26 -7.27 -3.78 -12.04
C SER A 26 -8.79 -3.57 -12.12
N LEU A 27 -9.35 -2.55 -11.44
CA LEU A 27 -10.78 -2.24 -11.51
C LEU A 27 -11.14 -1.57 -12.85
N LYS A 28 -12.41 -1.74 -13.24
CA LYS A 28 -13.03 -0.94 -14.32
C LYS A 28 -13.02 0.55 -13.95
N GLU A 29 -13.01 1.40 -14.97
CA GLU A 29 -12.76 2.84 -14.86
C GLU A 29 -13.71 3.56 -13.90
N ASP A 30 -15.00 3.20 -13.94
CA ASP A 30 -16.06 3.68 -13.06
C ASP A 30 -15.70 3.54 -11.57
N LYS A 31 -15.17 2.38 -11.18
CA LYS A 31 -14.81 2.08 -9.79
C LYS A 31 -13.37 2.46 -9.46
N ARG A 32 -12.48 2.44 -10.45
CA ARG A 32 -11.06 2.77 -10.32
C ARG A 32 -10.87 4.22 -9.85
N LEU A 33 -11.60 5.17 -10.44
CA LEU A 33 -11.49 6.59 -10.09
C LEU A 33 -11.73 6.84 -8.59
N ALA A 34 -12.79 6.25 -8.04
CA ALA A 34 -13.10 6.39 -6.63
C ALA A 34 -12.07 5.66 -5.73
N ALA A 35 -11.53 4.53 -6.20
CA ALA A 35 -10.62 3.69 -5.43
C ALA A 35 -9.18 4.21 -5.39
N GLU A 36 -8.67 4.81 -6.47
CA GLU A 36 -7.31 5.36 -6.57
C GLU A 36 -7.05 6.48 -5.55
N ARG A 37 -8.07 7.31 -5.25
CA ARG A 37 -7.98 8.37 -4.22
C ARG A 37 -7.55 7.86 -2.83
N ARG A 38 -7.77 6.58 -2.51
CA ARG A 38 -7.32 5.96 -1.23
C ARG A 38 -5.83 5.63 -1.21
N GLY A 39 -5.15 5.66 -2.35
CA GLY A 39 -3.72 5.36 -2.47
C GLY A 39 -2.82 6.56 -2.21
N GLU A 40 -3.37 7.76 -2.20
CA GLU A 40 -2.64 9.02 -1.99
C GLU A 40 -2.49 9.30 -0.49
N SER A 41 -1.30 9.73 -0.08
CA SER A 41 -0.99 10.13 1.30
C SER A 41 0.04 11.25 1.24
N GLU A 42 -0.33 12.43 1.73
CA GLU A 42 0.55 13.60 1.81
C GLU A 42 1.17 13.78 3.20
N LEU A 43 1.02 12.78 4.08
CA LEU A 43 1.55 12.78 5.43
C LEU A 43 3.08 12.95 5.42
N ARG A 44 3.53 14.01 6.08
CA ARG A 44 4.95 14.24 6.37
C ARG A 44 5.22 13.85 7.81
N PHE A 45 6.34 13.16 8.02
CA PHE A 45 6.78 12.75 9.34
C PHE A 45 8.13 13.41 9.64
N ALA A 46 8.25 13.99 10.83
CA ALA A 46 9.50 14.48 11.38
C ALA A 46 9.76 13.75 12.70
N ARG A 47 10.91 13.08 12.80
CA ARG A 47 11.36 12.47 14.04
C ARG A 47 11.99 13.56 14.91
N TRP A 48 11.48 13.74 16.12
CA TRP A 48 12.19 14.51 17.14
C TRP A 48 13.25 13.61 17.80
N GLU A 49 14.49 14.08 17.84
CA GLU A 49 15.57 13.45 18.60
C GLU A 49 15.84 14.30 19.83
N VAL A 50 15.82 13.66 21.00
CA VAL A 50 16.12 14.27 22.31
C VAL A 50 17.62 14.27 22.53
#